data_AF-A0A498SYH6-F1
#
_entry.id   AF-A0A498SYH6-F1
#
_cell.length_a   1.000
_cell.length_b   1.000
_cell.length_c   1.000
_cell.angle_alpha   90.00
_cell.angle_beta   90.00
_cell.angle_gamma   90.00
#
_symmetry.space_group_name_H-M   'P 1'
#
loop_
_entity.id
_entity.type
_entity.pdbx_description
1 polymer ?
#
loop_
_entity_poly.entity_id
_entity_poly.type
_entity_poly.pdbx_seq_one_letter_code
_entity_poly.pdbx_strand_id
1 'polypeptide(L)'
;MRLYIIAIDFSDITASDFVDAQMDLVFRKKWDTNVEKLELVRKDDDTDSELIHWVSKFPYPLYPREYVFVRRRYIDEKDRCIVIANCAIADSANIIPRCEKKYVRVETYRSIMIVRAHKTFECKGFDYILSYYDNPESNIPKYAYNWLVNYGGPYYLHQVHDAAKKLEQKRMEMSINTAETVGVSSKASNDERNGEQEINSMTETEPRSMEGDSKTVNTADEFEILPANVRLYDEKLISSPFENMEHMQHHAIQTQNFYRRKLPPSCINFASPEGKKLFIESLVKGHANIYFRLASHFLTQNEPSYCGLSTLVMVLNALEVDPGRVWKSPWRFYHESMLDCCVPLDDIKKTGITLSQFACLAECNRLCTELKYAESKSEFLNTFRENVKRCMAVDDTILVVSYNRQVLGQTGTGHFSPLGAYHEESDQILIMDVARFKYPPHWVPLTILRDAMLSIDATSGKPRGYLTLKFRSHIQPLVLLRLQGDISAYKTLVNI
;
A
#
# COMPACT_ATOMS: atom_id res chain seq x y z
N MET A 1 -6.93 -1.71 -3.31
CA MET A 1 -6.18 -2.46 -2.29
C MET A 1 -5.10 -1.58 -1.69
N ARG A 2 -5.17 -1.27 -0.39
CA ARG A 2 -4.22 -0.44 0.34
C ARG A 2 -3.98 -1.06 1.72
N LEU A 3 -2.72 -1.07 2.17
CA LEU A 3 -2.35 -1.43 3.53
C LEU A 3 -2.41 -0.15 4.37
N TYR A 4 -3.13 -0.19 5.48
CA TYR A 4 -3.18 0.91 6.43
C TYR A 4 -2.48 0.48 7.70
N ILE A 5 -1.63 1.35 8.22
CA ILE A 5 -0.96 1.17 9.50
C ILE A 5 -1.35 2.36 10.37
N ILE A 6 -1.98 2.08 11.49
CA ILE A 6 -2.34 3.06 12.51
C ILE A 6 -1.46 2.74 13.72
N ALA A 7 -0.77 3.73 14.25
CA ALA A 7 0.02 3.62 15.48
C ALA A 7 -0.37 4.75 16.44
N ILE A 8 -0.79 4.40 17.66
CA ILE A 8 -1.30 5.35 18.66
C ILE A 8 -0.81 4.94 20.04
N ASP A 9 -0.57 5.94 20.89
CA ASP A 9 -0.36 5.79 22.32
C ASP A 9 -1.60 6.29 23.07
N PHE A 10 -2.13 5.47 24.00
CA PHE A 10 -3.19 5.87 24.92
C PHE A 10 -2.66 5.83 26.35
N SER A 11 -2.96 6.84 27.15
CA SER A 11 -2.47 6.97 28.53
C SER A 11 -3.56 6.88 29.60
N ASP A 12 -4.83 6.98 29.22
CA ASP A 12 -5.97 7.21 30.14
C ASP A 12 -7.00 6.08 30.17
N ILE A 13 -6.79 5.01 29.39
CA ILE A 13 -7.60 3.79 29.33
C ILE A 13 -6.72 2.54 29.46
N THR A 14 -7.32 1.43 29.92
CA THR A 14 -6.63 0.14 30.09
C THR A 14 -6.56 -0.62 28.76
N ALA A 15 -5.54 -1.47 28.61
CA ALA A 15 -5.42 -2.33 27.43
C ALA A 15 -6.56 -3.36 27.36
N SER A 16 -7.00 -3.89 28.51
CA SER A 16 -8.10 -4.86 28.54
C SER A 16 -9.42 -4.25 28.08
N ASP A 17 -9.81 -3.09 28.62
CA ASP A 17 -11.07 -2.46 28.21
C ASP A 17 -11.07 -2.04 26.74
N PHE A 18 -9.92 -1.60 26.22
CA PHE A 18 -9.77 -1.27 24.80
C PHE A 18 -9.93 -2.49 23.88
N VAL A 19 -9.35 -3.62 24.27
CA VAL A 19 -9.50 -4.88 23.52
C VAL A 19 -10.94 -5.39 23.61
N ASP A 20 -11.52 -5.41 24.80
CA ASP A 20 -12.87 -5.91 25.03
C ASP A 20 -13.94 -5.05 24.34
N ALA A 21 -13.77 -3.73 24.32
CA ALA A 21 -14.64 -2.82 23.59
C ALA A 21 -14.77 -3.18 22.10
N GLN A 22 -13.75 -3.83 21.54
CA GLN A 22 -13.69 -4.24 20.13
C GLN A 22 -14.02 -5.72 19.91
N MET A 23 -13.67 -6.59 20.86
CA MET A 23 -13.82 -8.04 20.75
C MET A 23 -15.20 -8.53 21.17
N ASP A 24 -15.80 -7.94 22.21
CA ASP A 24 -17.15 -8.28 22.67
C ASP A 24 -18.18 -7.85 21.62
N LEU A 25 -18.75 -8.83 20.91
CA LEU A 25 -19.69 -8.59 19.81
C LEU A 25 -20.98 -7.93 20.31
N VAL A 26 -21.43 -8.24 21.53
CA VAL A 26 -22.66 -7.71 22.11
C VAL A 26 -22.44 -6.26 22.52
N PHE A 27 -21.32 -5.97 23.18
CA PHE A 27 -20.97 -4.61 23.56
C PHE A 27 -20.69 -3.74 22.34
N ARG A 28 -19.95 -4.27 21.35
CA ARG A 28 -19.61 -3.54 20.13
C ARG A 28 -20.82 -3.07 19.35
N LYS A 29 -21.85 -3.91 19.20
CA LYS A 29 -23.12 -3.52 18.58
C LYS A 29 -23.82 -2.34 19.25
N LYS A 30 -23.58 -2.10 20.55
CA LYS A 30 -24.24 -1.02 21.30
C LYS A 30 -23.62 0.35 21.01
N TRP A 31 -22.32 0.41 20.74
CA TRP A 31 -21.62 1.69 20.56
C TRP A 31 -21.21 1.97 19.11
N ASP A 32 -20.92 0.93 18.31
CA ASP A 32 -20.45 1.10 16.93
C ASP A 32 -21.63 1.27 15.97
N THR A 33 -21.95 2.53 15.66
CA THR A 33 -23.09 2.91 14.81
C THR A 33 -22.98 2.41 13.36
N ASN A 34 -21.76 2.03 12.93
CA ASN A 34 -21.50 1.48 11.61
C ASN A 34 -21.80 -0.01 11.52
N VAL A 35 -21.97 -0.72 12.64
CA VAL A 35 -22.34 -2.13 12.64
C VAL A 35 -23.82 -2.25 12.24
N GLU A 36 -24.08 -2.87 11.09
CA GLU A 36 -25.43 -3.30 10.71
C GLU A 36 -25.71 -4.73 11.21
N LYS A 37 -24.71 -5.61 11.12
CA LYS A 37 -24.76 -6.99 11.62
C LYS A 37 -23.39 -7.38 12.15
N LEU A 38 -23.33 -8.14 13.25
CA LEU A 38 -22.07 -8.67 13.80
C LEU A 38 -22.35 -9.96 14.58
N GLU A 39 -22.15 -11.12 13.98
CA GLU A 39 -22.59 -12.40 14.53
C GLU A 39 -21.41 -13.38 14.66
N LEU A 40 -21.36 -14.09 15.77
CA LEU A 40 -20.50 -15.26 15.93
C LEU A 40 -21.18 -16.44 15.23
N VAL A 41 -20.54 -16.95 14.18
CA VAL A 41 -21.06 -18.10 13.41
C VAL A 41 -20.58 -19.40 14.02
N ARG A 42 -19.30 -19.47 14.42
CA ARG A 42 -18.68 -20.64 15.04
C ARG A 42 -17.53 -20.18 15.93
N LYS A 43 -17.31 -20.90 17.03
CA LYS A 43 -16.13 -20.78 17.88
C LYS A 43 -15.42 -22.13 17.94
N ASP A 44 -14.11 -22.10 17.94
CA ASP A 44 -13.21 -23.22 18.20
C ASP A 44 -12.37 -22.86 19.43
N ASP A 45 -12.68 -23.52 20.55
CA ASP A 45 -12.05 -23.24 21.84
C ASP A 45 -10.61 -23.77 21.93
N ASP A 46 -10.24 -24.77 21.13
CA ASP A 46 -8.87 -25.34 21.14
C ASP A 46 -7.85 -24.36 20.55
N THR A 47 -8.28 -23.56 19.59
CA THR A 47 -7.42 -22.61 18.87
C THR A 47 -7.73 -21.13 19.16
N ASP A 48 -8.69 -20.86 20.05
CA ASP A 48 -9.29 -19.53 20.29
C ASP A 48 -9.68 -18.81 18.98
N SER A 49 -10.25 -19.58 18.05
CA SER A 49 -10.70 -19.07 16.74
C SER A 49 -12.19 -18.82 16.72
N GLU A 50 -12.58 -17.69 16.14
CA GLU A 50 -13.98 -17.30 15.97
C GLU A 50 -14.26 -17.00 14.50
N LEU A 51 -15.26 -17.65 13.92
CA LEU A 51 -15.80 -17.27 12.62
C LEU A 51 -16.86 -16.18 12.82
N ILE A 52 -16.60 -15.01 12.27
CA ILE A 52 -17.45 -13.82 12.43
C ILE A 52 -18.11 -13.46 11.10
N HIS A 53 -19.40 -13.16 11.15
CA HIS A 53 -20.17 -12.52 10.07
C HIS A 53 -20.45 -11.07 10.43
N TRP A 54 -19.79 -10.14 9.75
CA TRP A 54 -19.89 -8.71 10.02
C TRP A 54 -20.39 -7.96 8.78
N VAL A 55 -21.42 -7.13 8.95
CA VAL A 55 -21.86 -6.17 7.94
C VAL A 55 -21.64 -4.77 8.50
N SER A 56 -20.79 -4.01 7.81
CA SER A 56 -20.50 -2.61 8.14
C SER A 56 -21.17 -1.68 7.14
N LYS A 57 -21.86 -0.66 7.65
CA LYS A 57 -22.35 0.46 6.87
C LYS A 57 -21.17 1.18 6.24
N PHE A 58 -21.36 1.64 5.00
CA PHE A 58 -20.41 2.48 4.30
C PHE A 58 -21.08 3.82 3.93
N PRO A 59 -20.28 4.88 3.73
CA PRO A 59 -20.82 6.18 3.34
C PRO A 59 -21.61 6.12 2.02
N TYR A 60 -22.75 6.79 1.98
CA TYR A 60 -23.54 6.96 0.75
C TYR A 60 -22.68 7.60 -0.37
N PRO A 61 -22.76 7.13 -1.63
CA PRO A 61 -23.74 6.20 -2.20
C PRO A 61 -23.31 4.72 -2.19
N LEU A 62 -22.36 4.32 -1.35
CA LEU A 62 -21.85 2.96 -1.37
C LEU A 62 -22.71 2.00 -0.52
N TYR A 63 -22.88 0.76 -1.01
CA TYR A 63 -23.55 -0.31 -0.27
C TYR A 63 -22.75 -0.75 0.98
N PRO A 64 -23.41 -1.28 2.02
CA PRO A 64 -22.71 -1.89 3.15
C PRO A 64 -21.78 -3.03 2.71
N ARG A 65 -20.67 -3.22 3.43
CA ARG A 65 -19.71 -4.30 3.16
C ARG A 65 -19.97 -5.46 4.09
N GLU A 66 -19.99 -6.64 3.52
CA GLU A 66 -20.15 -7.90 4.22
C GLU A 66 -18.79 -8.61 4.29
N TYR A 67 -18.35 -8.89 5.51
CA TYR A 67 -17.13 -9.59 5.84
C TYR A 67 -17.47 -10.91 6.51
N VAL A 68 -16.78 -11.98 6.08
CA VAL A 68 -16.82 -13.29 6.72
C VAL A 68 -15.38 -13.73 6.96
N PHE A 69 -14.96 -13.74 8.22
CA PHE A 69 -13.55 -13.90 8.57
C PHE A 69 -13.35 -14.71 9.84
N VAL A 70 -12.20 -15.38 9.92
CA VAL A 70 -11.70 -15.96 11.16
C VAL A 70 -10.97 -14.88 11.94
N ARG A 71 -11.29 -14.77 13.22
CA ARG A 71 -10.62 -13.95 14.23
C ARG A 71 -9.94 -14.86 15.24
N ARG A 72 -8.67 -14.59 15.54
CA ARG A 72 -7.91 -15.26 16.60
C ARG A 72 -7.27 -14.24 17.52
N ARG A 73 -7.18 -14.59 18.80
CA ARG A 73 -6.50 -13.79 19.82
C ARG A 73 -5.32 -14.56 20.39
N TYR A 74 -4.22 -13.86 20.59
CA TYR A 74 -3.02 -14.36 21.27
C TYR A 74 -2.61 -13.37 22.36
N ILE A 75 -2.32 -13.88 23.55
CA ILE A 75 -1.92 -13.08 24.71
C ILE A 75 -0.52 -13.53 25.13
N ASP A 76 0.42 -12.57 25.10
CA ASP A 76 1.75 -12.73 25.65
C ASP A 76 1.84 -11.92 26.95
N GLU A 77 1.77 -12.60 28.09
CA GLU A 77 1.86 -11.94 29.39
C GLU A 77 3.26 -11.39 29.69
N LYS A 78 4.31 -12.06 29.20
CA LYS A 78 5.70 -11.67 29.44
C LYS A 78 5.99 -10.32 28.78
N ASP A 79 5.59 -10.19 27.53
CA ASP A 79 5.78 -8.99 26.73
C ASP A 79 4.56 -8.05 26.77
N ARG A 80 3.56 -8.40 27.57
CA ARG A 80 2.34 -7.63 27.86
C ARG A 80 1.63 -7.20 26.59
N CYS A 81 1.53 -8.14 25.66
CA CYS A 81 1.08 -7.90 24.31
C CYS A 81 -0.17 -8.75 24.02
N ILE A 82 -1.22 -8.12 23.53
CA ILE A 82 -2.39 -8.79 22.98
C ILE A 82 -2.35 -8.62 21.47
N VAL A 83 -2.42 -9.72 20.73
CA VAL A 83 -2.46 -9.73 19.27
C VAL A 83 -3.80 -10.31 18.82
N ILE A 84 -4.52 -9.57 17.97
CA ILE A 84 -5.77 -10.03 17.36
C ILE A 84 -5.58 -10.05 15.86
N ALA A 85 -5.70 -11.23 15.26
CA ALA A 85 -5.56 -11.44 13.82
C ALA A 85 -6.91 -11.80 13.20
N ASN A 86 -7.28 -11.10 12.15
CA ASN A 86 -8.49 -11.36 11.37
C ASN A 86 -8.08 -11.71 9.92
N CYS A 87 -8.69 -12.73 9.33
CA CYS A 87 -8.47 -13.12 7.94
C CYS A 87 -9.77 -13.58 7.29
N ALA A 88 -10.12 -13.03 6.12
CA ALA A 88 -11.23 -13.51 5.32
C ALA A 88 -11.06 -14.99 4.97
N ILE A 89 -12.18 -15.71 4.92
CA ILE A 89 -12.23 -17.11 4.51
C ILE A 89 -12.43 -17.19 2.99
N ALA A 90 -11.60 -17.98 2.32
CA ALA A 90 -11.84 -18.38 0.93
C ALA A 90 -13.15 -19.18 0.82
N ASP A 91 -13.94 -18.95 -0.22
CA ASP A 91 -15.24 -19.60 -0.43
C ASP A 91 -16.27 -19.33 0.68
N SER A 92 -16.20 -18.15 1.30
CA SER A 92 -17.15 -17.71 2.33
C SER A 92 -18.63 -17.79 1.91
N ALA A 93 -18.92 -17.85 0.61
CA ALA A 93 -20.25 -18.04 0.04
C ALA A 93 -20.89 -19.40 0.38
N ASN A 94 -20.09 -20.44 0.60
CA ASN A 94 -20.58 -21.77 0.99
C ASN A 94 -21.01 -21.83 2.46
N ILE A 95 -20.53 -20.89 3.28
CA ILE A 95 -20.88 -20.80 4.70
C ILE A 95 -22.04 -19.83 4.88
N ILE A 96 -21.89 -18.61 4.33
CA ILE A 96 -22.90 -17.55 4.37
C ILE A 96 -23.27 -17.19 2.93
N PRO A 97 -24.46 -17.56 2.44
CA PRO A 97 -24.91 -17.27 1.09
C PRO A 97 -24.86 -15.77 0.77
N ARG A 98 -24.48 -15.43 -0.47
CA ARG A 98 -24.36 -14.03 -0.89
C ARG A 98 -25.73 -13.35 -1.00
N CYS A 99 -25.81 -12.10 -0.56
CA CYS A 99 -26.96 -11.22 -0.76
C CYS A 99 -26.57 -10.04 -1.66
N GLU A 100 -26.37 -10.31 -2.95
CA GLU A 100 -25.79 -9.35 -3.92
C GLU A 100 -26.64 -8.07 -4.12
N LYS A 101 -27.94 -8.13 -3.81
CA LYS A 101 -28.84 -6.96 -3.89
C LYS A 101 -28.73 -6.03 -2.69
N LYS A 102 -28.12 -6.47 -1.59
CA LYS A 102 -28.11 -5.73 -0.31
C LYS A 102 -26.70 -5.34 0.11
N TYR A 103 -25.71 -6.22 -0.08
CA TYR A 103 -24.35 -6.05 0.42
C TYR A 103 -23.29 -6.37 -0.63
N VAL A 104 -22.13 -5.73 -0.48
CA VAL A 104 -20.93 -6.06 -1.24
C VAL A 104 -20.02 -6.95 -0.38
N ARG A 105 -19.85 -8.22 -0.77
CA ARG A 105 -18.98 -9.18 -0.08
C ARG A 105 -17.51 -8.81 -0.30
N VAL A 106 -16.76 -8.72 0.78
CA VAL A 106 -15.31 -8.50 0.76
C VAL A 106 -14.60 -9.85 0.88
N GLU A 107 -14.07 -10.35 -0.24
CA GLU A 107 -13.37 -11.64 -0.30
C GLU A 107 -11.93 -11.53 0.21
N THR A 108 -11.36 -10.34 0.14
CA THR A 108 -9.96 -10.10 0.51
C THR A 108 -9.93 -9.13 1.69
N TYR A 109 -9.78 -9.67 2.91
CA TYR A 109 -9.64 -8.89 4.13
C TYR A 109 -8.64 -9.56 5.08
N ARG A 110 -7.73 -8.76 5.63
CA ARG A 110 -6.81 -9.18 6.69
C ARG A 110 -6.53 -8.01 7.62
N SER A 111 -6.53 -8.25 8.92
CA SER A 111 -6.05 -7.26 9.90
C SER A 111 -5.28 -7.90 11.04
N ILE A 112 -4.32 -7.18 11.59
CA ILE A 112 -3.55 -7.55 12.76
C ILE A 112 -3.53 -6.33 13.68
N MET A 113 -4.14 -6.48 14.85
CA MET A 113 -4.12 -5.52 15.93
C MET A 113 -3.14 -5.98 16.99
N ILE A 114 -2.32 -5.06 17.47
CA ILE A 114 -1.33 -5.28 18.52
C ILE A 114 -1.56 -4.23 19.59
N VAL A 115 -1.79 -4.67 20.82
CA VAL A 115 -1.96 -3.81 21.99
C VAL A 115 -0.89 -4.20 23.00
N ARG A 116 0.04 -3.30 23.28
CA ARG A 116 1.10 -3.51 24.26
C ARG A 116 0.89 -2.62 25.47
N ALA A 117 0.57 -3.22 26.61
CA ALA A 117 0.39 -2.47 27.84
C ALA A 117 1.74 -1.92 28.34
N HIS A 118 1.76 -0.66 28.77
CA HIS A 118 2.95 -0.04 29.35
C HIS A 118 3.36 -0.73 30.66
N LYS A 119 2.37 -1.21 31.45
CA LYS A 119 2.59 -1.86 32.76
C LYS A 119 1.91 -3.21 32.92
N THR A 120 0.59 -3.28 33.03
CA THR A 120 -0.22 -4.52 33.08
C THR A 120 -1.48 -4.24 32.27
N PHE A 121 -2.21 -5.28 31.85
CA PHE A 121 -3.40 -5.08 31.01
C PHE A 121 -4.51 -4.25 31.70
N GLU A 122 -4.53 -4.27 33.03
CA GLU A 122 -5.46 -3.52 33.89
C GLU A 122 -4.96 -2.10 34.24
N CYS A 123 -3.69 -1.77 33.96
CA CYS A 123 -3.18 -0.43 34.16
C CYS A 123 -3.49 0.44 32.95
N LYS A 124 -3.76 1.73 33.20
CA LYS A 124 -3.86 2.74 32.15
C LYS A 124 -2.51 2.91 31.45
N GLY A 125 -2.53 3.02 30.13
CA GLY A 125 -1.31 3.16 29.33
C GLY A 125 -1.05 1.95 28.42
N PHE A 126 -1.13 2.14 27.10
CA PHE A 126 -0.70 1.14 26.12
C PHE A 126 -0.37 1.74 24.75
N ASP A 127 0.47 1.01 24.02
CA ASP A 127 0.72 1.24 22.59
C ASP A 127 -0.24 0.39 21.75
N TYR A 128 -0.82 0.98 20.72
CA TYR A 128 -1.72 0.33 19.78
C TYR A 128 -1.18 0.42 18.35
N ILE A 129 -1.11 -0.72 17.68
CA ILE A 129 -0.82 -0.80 16.25
C ILE A 129 -1.91 -1.63 15.57
N LEU A 130 -2.55 -1.06 14.54
CA LEU A 130 -3.44 -1.80 13.65
C LEU A 130 -2.89 -1.77 12.24
N SER A 131 -2.53 -2.95 11.73
CA SER A 131 -2.31 -3.18 10.32
C SER A 131 -3.58 -3.76 9.73
N TYR A 132 -4.20 -3.07 8.78
CA TYR A 132 -5.42 -3.56 8.13
C TYR A 132 -5.32 -3.42 6.61
N TYR A 133 -5.97 -4.36 5.94
CA TYR A 133 -5.97 -4.50 4.50
C TYR A 133 -7.31 -5.09 4.07
N ASP A 134 -7.97 -4.44 3.11
CA ASP A 134 -9.12 -5.00 2.41
C ASP A 134 -9.20 -4.60 0.93
N ASN A 135 -9.99 -5.36 0.17
CA ASN A 135 -10.48 -4.97 -1.15
C ASN A 135 -12.00 -4.70 -1.07
N PRO A 136 -12.45 -3.44 -1.02
CA PRO A 136 -13.86 -3.11 -0.84
C PRO A 136 -14.73 -3.35 -2.11
N GLU A 137 -14.18 -4.08 -3.09
CA GLU A 137 -14.76 -4.44 -4.39
C GLU A 137 -15.40 -3.25 -5.16
N SER A 138 -14.85 -2.06 -4.96
CA SER A 138 -15.35 -0.82 -5.58
C SER A 138 -14.23 0.22 -5.66
N ASN A 139 -14.27 1.03 -6.73
CA ASN A 139 -13.48 2.26 -6.79
C ASN A 139 -14.09 3.29 -5.83
N ILE A 140 -13.45 3.51 -4.68
CA ILE A 140 -13.89 4.53 -3.73
C ILE A 140 -13.52 5.92 -4.29
N PRO A 141 -14.48 6.84 -4.46
CA PRO A 141 -14.18 8.20 -4.92
C PRO A 141 -13.14 8.89 -4.04
N LYS A 142 -12.25 9.68 -4.65
CA LYS A 142 -11.12 10.32 -3.95
C LYS A 142 -11.57 11.20 -2.78
N TYR A 143 -12.71 11.90 -2.90
CA TYR A 143 -13.25 12.73 -1.81
C TYR A 143 -13.67 11.89 -0.59
N ALA A 144 -14.32 10.75 -0.81
CA ALA A 144 -14.77 9.85 0.25
C ALA A 144 -13.57 9.20 0.96
N TYR A 145 -12.54 8.85 0.18
CA TYR A 145 -11.28 8.38 0.72
C TYR A 145 -10.57 9.43 1.59
N ASN A 146 -10.44 10.66 1.09
CA ASN A 146 -9.82 11.75 1.84
C ASN A 146 -10.59 12.04 3.14
N TRP A 147 -11.93 11.99 3.09
CA TRP A 147 -12.76 12.10 4.28
C TRP A 147 -12.49 10.97 5.28
N LEU A 148 -12.40 9.72 4.81
CA LEU A 148 -12.11 8.57 5.66
C LEU A 148 -10.76 8.70 6.37
N VAL A 149 -9.71 9.13 5.66
CA VAL A 149 -8.37 9.27 6.24
C VAL A 149 -8.30 10.44 7.23
N ASN A 150 -8.87 11.59 6.87
CA ASN A 150 -8.70 12.82 7.65
C ASN A 150 -9.72 12.98 8.79
N TYR A 151 -10.88 12.32 8.69
CA TYR A 151 -11.98 12.48 9.64
C TYR A 151 -12.52 11.14 10.13
N GLY A 152 -12.86 10.22 9.21
CA GLY A 152 -13.51 8.96 9.58
C GLY A 152 -12.66 8.05 10.48
N GLY A 153 -11.38 7.88 10.17
CA GLY A 153 -10.43 7.09 10.94
C GLY A 153 -10.21 7.65 12.35
N PRO A 154 -9.80 8.93 12.49
CA PRO A 154 -9.68 9.59 13.79
C PRO A 154 -10.98 9.53 14.61
N TYR A 155 -12.13 9.79 13.97
CA TYR A 155 -13.44 9.73 14.62
C TYR A 155 -13.77 8.32 15.13
N TYR A 156 -13.48 7.28 14.34
CA TYR A 156 -13.65 5.89 14.77
C TYR A 156 -12.78 5.56 15.99
N LEU A 157 -11.53 6.01 16.03
CA LEU A 157 -10.63 5.79 17.17
C LEU A 157 -11.12 6.48 18.44
N HIS A 158 -11.68 7.68 18.33
CA HIS A 158 -12.36 8.35 19.45
C HIS A 158 -13.55 7.54 19.95
N GLN A 159 -14.38 6.97 19.06
CA GLN A 159 -15.50 6.12 19.47
C GLN A 159 -15.03 4.86 20.22
N VAL A 160 -13.95 4.21 19.76
CA VAL A 160 -13.36 3.04 20.45
C VAL A 160 -12.86 3.44 21.83
N HIS A 161 -12.17 4.58 21.95
CA HIS A 161 -11.67 5.11 23.21
C HIS A 161 -12.81 5.41 24.20
N ASP A 162 -13.86 6.10 23.76
CA ASP A 162 -15.04 6.38 24.57
C ASP A 162 -15.76 5.09 24.99
N ALA A 163 -15.81 4.09 24.10
CA ALA A 163 -16.37 2.79 24.40
C ALA A 163 -15.57 2.06 25.48
N ALA A 164 -14.24 2.11 25.43
CA ALA A 164 -13.37 1.55 26.45
C ALA A 164 -13.61 2.21 27.82
N LYS A 165 -13.70 3.55 27.87
CA LYS A 165 -14.04 4.29 29.11
C LYS A 165 -15.40 3.89 29.68
N LYS A 166 -16.41 3.76 28.81
CA LYS A 166 -17.76 3.31 29.23
C LYS A 166 -17.74 1.88 29.77
N LEU A 167 -16.87 1.02 29.24
CA LEU A 167 -16.72 -0.34 29.72
C LEU A 167 -16.06 -0.38 31.11
N GLU A 168 -15.00 0.42 31.31
CA GLU A 168 -14.34 0.64 32.61
C GLU A 168 -15.36 1.09 33.67
N GLN A 169 -16.17 2.12 33.35
CA GLN A 169 -17.21 2.65 34.25
C GLN A 169 -18.24 1.58 34.63
N LYS A 170 -18.76 0.81 33.66
CA LYS A 170 -19.71 -0.27 33.93
C LYS A 170 -19.13 -1.36 34.83
N ARG A 171 -17.85 -1.71 34.64
CA ARG A 171 -17.16 -2.68 35.48
C ARG A 171 -17.01 -2.17 36.92
N MET A 172 -16.68 -0.89 37.08
CA MET A 172 -16.61 -0.24 38.38
C MET A 172 -17.97 -0.22 39.09
N GLU A 173 -19.05 0.15 38.40
CA GLU A 173 -20.42 0.11 38.94
C GLU A 173 -20.86 -1.31 39.35
N MET A 174 -20.58 -2.33 38.52
CA MET A 174 -20.87 -3.73 38.87
C MET A 174 -20.06 -4.20 40.08
N SER A 175 -18.81 -3.76 40.22
CA SER A 175 -17.96 -4.12 41.36
C SER A 175 -18.46 -3.51 42.67
N ILE A 176 -18.97 -2.26 42.63
CA ILE A 176 -19.57 -1.57 43.78
C ILE A 176 -20.88 -2.25 44.18
N ASN A 177 -21.78 -2.52 43.23
CA ASN A 177 -23.05 -3.19 43.52
C ASN A 177 -22.85 -4.62 44.06
N THR A 178 -21.82 -5.34 43.61
CA THR A 178 -21.47 -6.67 44.13
C THR A 178 -20.92 -6.58 45.55
N ALA A 179 -20.07 -5.58 45.85
CA ALA A 179 -19.56 -5.33 47.20
C ALA A 179 -20.68 -4.92 48.19
N GLU A 180 -21.67 -4.15 47.73
CA GLU A 180 -22.85 -3.79 48.53
C GLU A 180 -23.77 -5.00 48.78
N THR A 181 -23.97 -5.87 47.79
CA THR A 181 -24.80 -7.09 47.94
C THR A 181 -24.17 -8.11 48.89
N VAL A 182 -22.84 -8.24 48.90
CA VAL A 182 -22.10 -9.07 49.87
C VAL A 182 -22.10 -8.43 51.27
N GLY A 183 -22.08 -7.09 51.37
CA GLY A 183 -22.18 -6.36 52.64
C GLY A 183 -23.56 -6.47 53.31
N VAL A 184 -24.64 -6.56 52.53
CA VAL A 184 -26.03 -6.62 53.03
C VAL A 184 -26.43 -8.01 53.54
N SER A 185 -25.73 -9.09 53.16
CA SER A 185 -25.98 -10.44 53.72
C SER A 185 -25.56 -10.61 55.19
N SER A 186 -24.96 -9.58 55.82
CA SER A 186 -24.55 -9.59 57.24
C SER A 186 -25.49 -8.83 58.19
N LYS A 187 -26.61 -8.29 57.70
CA LYS A 187 -27.64 -7.66 58.55
C LYS A 187 -29.05 -7.94 58.01
N ALA A 188 -29.54 -9.14 58.26
CA ALA A 188 -30.97 -9.44 58.22
C ALA A 188 -31.36 -10.15 59.52
N SER A 189 -31.87 -9.38 60.49
CA SER A 189 -32.76 -9.88 61.54
C SER A 189 -33.63 -8.74 62.06
N ASN A 190 -34.94 -8.96 62.02
CA ASN A 190 -36.05 -8.18 62.58
C ASN A 190 -36.44 -6.96 61.71
N ASP A 191 -37.70 -6.70 61.37
CA ASP A 191 -38.98 -7.15 61.93
C ASP A 191 -40.11 -6.88 60.92
N GLU A 192 -41.23 -7.59 61.07
CA GLU A 192 -42.45 -7.48 60.27
C GLU A 192 -43.24 -6.16 60.53
N ARG A 193 -43.95 -5.63 59.52
CA ARG A 193 -45.43 -5.42 59.51
C ARG A 193 -45.94 -4.54 58.35
N ASN A 194 -46.95 -5.09 57.68
CA ASN A 194 -48.19 -4.52 57.11
C ASN A 194 -48.25 -3.08 56.56
N GLY A 195 -48.81 -2.97 55.34
CA GLY A 195 -49.50 -1.77 54.85
C GLY A 195 -49.87 -1.88 53.37
N GLU A 196 -51.17 -1.88 53.08
CA GLU A 196 -51.82 -2.13 51.79
C GLU A 196 -51.67 -1.00 50.74
N GLN A 197 -51.86 -1.42 49.49
CA GLN A 197 -52.42 -0.74 48.30
C GLN A 197 -52.55 0.80 48.27
N GLU A 198 -52.10 1.41 47.15
CA GLU A 198 -53.06 2.05 46.25
C GLU A 198 -52.52 2.24 44.82
N ILE A 199 -53.44 2.04 43.89
CA ILE A 199 -53.35 2.17 42.43
C ILE A 199 -53.59 3.63 42.07
N ASN A 200 -52.88 4.17 41.07
CA ASN A 200 -53.53 5.10 40.14
C ASN A 200 -52.87 5.11 38.76
N SER A 201 -53.68 4.68 37.80
CA SER A 201 -53.61 4.97 36.38
C SER A 201 -53.83 6.46 36.11
N MET A 202 -53.28 6.99 35.02
CA MET A 202 -54.05 7.85 34.12
C MET A 202 -53.38 7.97 32.74
N THR A 203 -54.20 7.69 31.74
CA THR A 203 -54.01 7.71 30.29
C THR A 203 -54.42 9.05 29.68
N GLU A 204 -53.86 9.32 28.48
CA GLU A 204 -54.39 10.16 27.38
C GLU A 204 -54.50 11.68 27.65
N THR A 205 -54.10 12.59 26.75
CA THR A 205 -54.71 12.79 25.41
C THR A 205 -53.86 13.78 24.59
N GLU A 206 -53.79 13.58 23.26
CA GLU A 206 -53.47 14.65 22.29
C GLU A 206 -54.56 15.74 22.28
N PRO A 207 -54.30 16.90 21.63
CA PRO A 207 -55.13 17.15 20.45
C PRO A 207 -54.39 17.70 19.21
N ARG A 208 -55.17 17.56 18.14
CA ARG A 208 -54.96 17.67 16.69
C ARG A 208 -55.10 19.12 16.16
N SER A 209 -54.34 19.41 15.10
CA SER A 209 -54.69 20.10 13.82
C SER A 209 -55.51 21.40 13.75
N MET A 210 -55.04 22.34 12.90
CA MET A 210 -55.68 22.78 11.62
C MET A 210 -54.76 23.82 10.93
N GLU A 211 -54.32 23.61 9.67
CA GLU A 211 -54.91 24.06 8.37
C GLU A 211 -54.90 25.60 8.20
N GLY A 212 -54.58 26.20 7.04
CA GLY A 212 -54.29 25.75 5.67
C GLY A 212 -53.45 26.86 4.97
N ASP A 213 -53.38 27.03 3.66
CA ASP A 213 -54.04 26.37 2.54
C ASP A 213 -53.28 26.73 1.25
N SER A 214 -53.50 25.92 0.24
CA SER A 214 -53.01 25.94 -1.14
C SER A 214 -53.47 27.17 -1.94
N LYS A 215 -52.73 27.51 -3.00
CA LYS A 215 -53.32 27.86 -4.32
C LYS A 215 -52.29 27.87 -5.46
N THR A 216 -52.49 26.93 -6.38
CA THR A 216 -52.03 26.91 -7.77
C THR A 216 -52.87 27.82 -8.66
N VAL A 217 -52.28 28.50 -9.65
CA VAL A 217 -52.85 28.74 -11.01
C VAL A 217 -51.72 28.95 -12.04
N ASN A 218 -51.83 28.25 -13.18
CA ASN A 218 -51.07 28.43 -14.44
C ASN A 218 -51.54 29.66 -15.23
N THR A 219 -50.64 30.32 -15.97
CA THR A 219 -50.85 30.71 -17.39
C THR A 219 -49.53 31.09 -18.06
N ALA A 220 -49.50 30.92 -19.38
CA ALA A 220 -48.37 30.90 -20.30
C ALA A 220 -47.86 32.29 -20.77
N ASP A 221 -46.76 32.19 -21.52
CA ASP A 221 -46.19 33.10 -22.53
C ASP A 221 -45.45 34.37 -22.08
N GLU A 222 -44.13 34.37 -22.26
CA GLU A 222 -43.46 35.28 -23.21
C GLU A 222 -42.04 34.78 -23.55
N PHE A 223 -41.77 34.70 -24.86
CA PHE A 223 -40.52 34.26 -25.49
C PHE A 223 -39.56 35.45 -25.62
N GLU A 224 -38.31 35.31 -25.15
CA GLU A 224 -37.19 36.16 -25.60
C GLU A 224 -36.36 35.43 -26.66
N ILE A 225 -36.30 36.06 -27.83
CA ILE A 225 -35.57 35.62 -29.03
C ILE A 225 -34.11 36.07 -28.88
N LEU A 226 -33.18 35.13 -28.83
CA LEU A 226 -31.75 35.37 -29.05
C LEU A 226 -31.38 34.98 -30.50
N PRO A 227 -30.49 35.75 -31.16
CA PRO A 227 -30.36 35.73 -32.61
C PRO A 227 -29.74 34.44 -33.17
N ALA A 228 -30.27 34.04 -34.32
CA ALA A 228 -29.77 32.97 -35.15
C ALA A 228 -28.32 33.27 -35.60
N ASN A 229 -27.38 32.40 -35.20
CA ASN A 229 -26.20 31.94 -35.96
C ASN A 229 -25.08 31.49 -35.00
N VAL A 230 -25.20 30.29 -34.42
CA VAL A 230 -24.02 29.54 -33.92
C VAL A 230 -24.20 28.08 -34.31
N ARG A 231 -23.52 27.66 -35.39
CA ARG A 231 -23.43 26.24 -35.77
C ARG A 231 -22.40 25.55 -34.88
N LEU A 232 -22.87 24.51 -34.20
CA LEU A 232 -22.06 23.49 -33.55
C LEU A 232 -21.66 22.46 -34.63
N TYR A 233 -20.35 22.31 -34.84
CA TYR A 233 -19.65 21.33 -35.69
C TYR A 233 -19.72 21.57 -37.22
N ASP A 234 -18.54 21.67 -37.84
CA ASP A 234 -18.36 21.59 -39.30
C ASP A 234 -17.82 20.19 -39.69
N GLU A 235 -18.52 19.54 -40.61
CA GLU A 235 -18.12 18.29 -41.28
C GLU A 235 -17.36 18.58 -42.60
N LYS A 236 -16.22 17.89 -42.78
CA LYS A 236 -15.53 17.49 -44.04
C LYS A 236 -14.94 18.64 -44.91
N LEU A 237 -13.86 18.46 -45.68
CA LEU A 237 -13.44 17.35 -46.55
C LEU A 237 -11.90 17.35 -46.76
N ILE A 238 -11.35 16.18 -47.07
CA ILE A 238 -9.93 15.92 -47.39
C ILE A 238 -9.53 16.57 -48.72
N SER A 239 -8.40 17.29 -48.75
CA SER A 239 -7.61 17.50 -49.97
C SER A 239 -6.10 17.37 -49.68
N SER A 240 -5.39 16.84 -50.67
CA SER A 240 -4.01 16.32 -50.64
C SER A 240 -2.94 17.42 -50.56
N PRO A 241 -1.87 17.28 -49.74
CA PRO A 241 -0.75 18.22 -49.73
C PRO A 241 0.37 17.70 -50.63
N PHE A 242 0.24 17.90 -51.94
CA PHE A 242 1.37 17.86 -52.88
C PHE A 242 1.28 19.11 -53.74
N GLU A 243 1.54 20.27 -53.14
CA GLU A 243 1.86 21.53 -53.83
C GLU A 243 2.15 22.57 -52.75
N ASN A 244 3.14 23.43 -52.98
CA ASN A 244 3.71 24.44 -52.07
C ASN A 244 4.90 23.94 -51.23
N MET A 245 5.91 23.44 -51.93
CA MET A 245 7.28 23.40 -51.42
C MET A 245 8.16 24.30 -52.30
N GLU A 246 8.08 25.61 -52.12
CA GLU A 246 9.14 26.53 -52.54
C GLU A 246 8.99 27.87 -51.80
N HIS A 247 10.08 28.31 -51.17
CA HIS A 247 10.27 29.59 -50.46
C HIS A 247 9.83 29.70 -48.98
N MET A 248 10.51 28.98 -48.09
CA MET A 248 10.90 29.53 -46.78
C MET A 248 12.33 29.09 -46.44
N GLN A 249 13.27 30.05 -46.52
CA GLN A 249 14.61 29.90 -45.95
C GLN A 249 14.48 29.76 -44.42
N HIS A 250 14.49 28.53 -43.92
CA HIS A 250 14.53 28.26 -42.49
C HIS A 250 15.95 28.55 -41.96
N HIS A 251 16.07 29.60 -41.15
CA HIS A 251 17.08 29.61 -40.08
C HIS A 251 16.83 28.40 -39.18
N ALA A 252 17.69 27.39 -39.29
CA ALA A 252 17.64 26.20 -38.47
C ALA A 252 17.97 26.57 -37.01
N ILE A 253 16.93 26.80 -36.20
CA ILE A 253 17.03 26.63 -34.75
C ILE A 253 17.33 25.14 -34.56
N GLN A 254 18.59 24.79 -34.30
CA GLN A 254 18.96 23.43 -33.90
C GLN A 254 18.23 23.09 -32.61
N THR A 255 17.08 22.44 -32.72
CA THR A 255 16.42 21.83 -31.58
C THR A 255 17.36 20.77 -31.02
N GLN A 256 17.85 20.97 -29.79
CA GLN A 256 18.66 19.98 -29.08
C GLN A 256 17.79 18.75 -28.75
N ASN A 257 17.60 17.87 -29.72
CA ASN A 257 16.93 16.61 -29.48
C ASN A 257 17.90 15.61 -28.80
N PHE A 258 17.32 14.65 -28.09
CA PHE A 258 18.06 13.58 -27.41
C PHE A 258 17.90 12.24 -28.13
N TYR A 259 17.43 12.24 -29.37
CA TYR A 259 17.15 11.01 -30.11
C TYR A 259 18.43 10.26 -30.46
N ARG A 260 18.53 9.01 -30.02
CA ARG A 260 19.54 8.00 -30.41
C ARG A 260 20.96 8.58 -30.53
N ARG A 261 21.46 9.16 -29.43
CA ARG A 261 22.79 9.75 -29.40
C ARG A 261 23.87 8.67 -29.58
N LYS A 262 24.97 9.06 -30.25
CA LYS A 262 26.13 8.19 -30.41
C LYS A 262 26.72 7.86 -29.04
N LEU A 263 26.99 6.58 -28.81
CA LEU A 263 27.68 6.13 -27.61
C LEU A 263 29.14 6.61 -27.63
N PRO A 264 29.70 6.99 -26.46
CA PRO A 264 31.12 7.32 -26.33
C PRO A 264 32.01 6.10 -26.62
N PRO A 265 33.30 6.30 -26.95
CA PRO A 265 34.23 5.19 -27.23
C PRO A 265 34.42 4.20 -26.06
N SER A 266 34.15 4.64 -24.83
CA SER A 266 34.17 3.80 -23.62
C SER A 266 32.99 2.82 -23.52
N CYS A 267 31.99 2.95 -24.39
CA CYS A 267 30.76 2.16 -24.37
C CYS A 267 30.61 1.36 -25.67
N ILE A 268 30.31 0.07 -25.58
CA ILE A 268 30.06 -0.78 -26.76
C ILE A 268 28.55 -0.97 -26.90
N ASN A 269 28.00 -0.60 -28.06
CA ASN A 269 26.58 -0.82 -28.34
C ASN A 269 26.24 -2.32 -28.29
N PHE A 270 25.24 -2.71 -27.49
CA PHE A 270 24.79 -4.10 -27.38
C PHE A 270 24.45 -4.75 -28.74
N ALA A 271 23.89 -3.96 -29.67
CA ALA A 271 23.48 -4.45 -30.98
C ALA A 271 24.63 -4.52 -32.02
N SER A 272 25.84 -4.05 -31.69
CA SER A 272 27.00 -4.15 -32.60
C SER A 272 27.51 -5.60 -32.68
N PRO A 273 28.31 -5.96 -33.71
CA PRO A 273 28.93 -7.28 -33.77
C PRO A 273 29.73 -7.62 -32.51
N GLU A 274 30.48 -6.65 -31.98
CA GLU A 274 31.25 -6.80 -30.74
C GLU A 274 30.34 -6.96 -29.51
N GLY A 275 29.30 -6.13 -29.38
CA GLY A 275 28.36 -6.23 -28.26
C GLY A 275 27.58 -7.55 -28.24
N LYS A 276 27.25 -8.09 -29.42
CA LYS A 276 26.65 -9.43 -29.57
C LYS A 276 27.62 -10.53 -29.19
N LYS A 277 28.89 -10.41 -29.59
CA LYS A 277 29.95 -11.36 -29.23
C LYS A 277 30.10 -11.45 -27.71
N LEU A 278 30.25 -10.30 -27.04
CA LEU A 278 30.34 -10.24 -25.57
C LEU A 278 29.13 -10.92 -24.91
N PHE A 279 27.92 -10.67 -25.41
CA PHE A 279 26.71 -11.30 -24.87
C PHE A 279 26.68 -12.81 -25.05
N ILE A 280 27.06 -13.33 -26.22
CA ILE A 280 27.11 -14.76 -26.48
C ILE A 280 28.13 -15.43 -25.55
N GLU A 281 29.31 -14.84 -25.41
CA GLU A 281 30.37 -15.35 -24.53
C GLU A 281 29.92 -15.33 -23.05
N SER A 282 29.28 -14.25 -22.59
CA SER A 282 28.66 -14.16 -21.26
C SER A 282 27.58 -15.21 -21.05
N LEU A 283 26.70 -15.42 -22.04
CA LEU A 283 25.59 -16.37 -21.96
C LEU A 283 26.10 -17.81 -21.87
N VAL A 284 27.09 -18.19 -22.68
CA VAL A 284 27.71 -19.53 -22.64
C VAL A 284 28.39 -19.79 -21.29
N LYS A 285 28.95 -18.76 -20.65
CA LYS A 285 29.56 -18.84 -19.31
C LYS A 285 28.55 -18.77 -18.16
N GLY A 286 27.26 -18.58 -18.46
CA GLY A 286 26.21 -18.46 -17.44
C GLY A 286 26.11 -17.08 -16.79
N HIS A 287 26.83 -16.06 -17.27
CA HIS A 287 26.82 -14.70 -16.72
C HIS A 287 25.83 -13.76 -17.43
N ALA A 288 24.70 -14.29 -17.90
CA ALA A 288 23.64 -13.53 -18.56
C ALA A 288 22.22 -14.05 -18.25
N ASN A 289 22.04 -14.84 -17.20
CA ASN A 289 20.76 -15.52 -16.93
C ASN A 289 19.63 -14.52 -16.64
N ILE A 290 19.93 -13.47 -15.87
CA ILE A 290 18.95 -12.43 -15.53
C ILE A 290 18.48 -11.61 -16.75
N TYR A 291 19.26 -11.61 -17.85
CA TYR A 291 18.92 -10.88 -19.07
C TYR A 291 17.55 -11.26 -19.60
N PHE A 292 17.19 -12.54 -19.61
CA PHE A 292 15.95 -13.01 -20.22
C PHE A 292 14.71 -12.45 -19.52
N ARG A 293 14.74 -12.36 -18.18
CA ARG A 293 13.69 -11.72 -17.39
C ARG A 293 13.65 -10.21 -17.67
N LEU A 294 14.79 -9.53 -17.62
CA LEU A 294 14.86 -8.09 -17.88
C LEU A 294 14.41 -7.72 -19.30
N ALA A 295 14.84 -8.47 -20.31
CA ALA A 295 14.49 -8.25 -21.71
C ALA A 295 12.98 -8.41 -21.96
N SER A 296 12.34 -9.37 -21.30
CA SER A 296 10.88 -9.60 -21.38
C SER A 296 10.06 -8.44 -20.81
N HIS A 297 10.66 -7.61 -19.95
CA HIS A 297 10.02 -6.47 -19.31
C HIS A 297 10.66 -5.13 -19.70
N PHE A 298 11.45 -5.10 -20.77
CA PHE A 298 12.21 -3.91 -21.12
C PHE A 298 11.31 -2.77 -21.61
N LEU A 299 11.25 -1.69 -20.84
CA LEU A 299 10.40 -0.53 -21.10
C LEU A 299 11.20 0.76 -21.27
N THR A 300 10.58 1.76 -21.90
CA THR A 300 11.16 3.10 -22.07
C THR A 300 10.63 3.98 -20.94
N GLN A 301 11.49 4.77 -20.30
CA GLN A 301 11.04 5.68 -19.25
C GLN A 301 9.97 6.65 -19.77
N ASN A 302 8.86 6.76 -19.04
CA ASN A 302 7.69 7.55 -19.47
C ASN A 302 7.88 9.07 -19.30
N GLU A 303 8.75 9.51 -18.39
CA GLU A 303 9.06 10.93 -18.14
C GLU A 303 10.59 11.13 -18.06
N PRO A 304 11.13 12.33 -18.34
CA PRO A 304 12.57 12.60 -18.29
C PRO A 304 13.24 12.24 -16.94
N SER A 305 12.53 12.42 -15.84
CA SER A 305 12.99 12.16 -14.46
C SER A 305 12.64 10.76 -13.95
N TYR A 306 11.91 9.95 -14.72
CA TYR A 306 11.40 8.64 -14.30
C TYR A 306 12.37 7.47 -14.48
N CYS A 307 13.64 7.71 -14.79
CA CYS A 307 14.61 6.62 -14.95
C CYS A 307 14.64 5.65 -13.74
N GLY A 308 14.54 6.18 -12.51
CA GLY A 308 14.45 5.37 -11.30
C GLY A 308 13.16 4.55 -11.22
N LEU A 309 11.99 5.17 -11.46
CA LEU A 309 10.70 4.46 -11.44
C LEU A 309 10.62 3.38 -12.52
N SER A 310 11.05 3.71 -13.73
CA SER A 310 11.04 2.82 -14.89
C SER A 310 11.93 1.60 -14.65
N THR A 311 13.11 1.83 -14.07
CA THR A 311 14.01 0.76 -13.63
C THR A 311 13.35 -0.13 -12.59
N LEU A 312 12.69 0.44 -11.59
CA LEU A 312 12.04 -0.34 -10.54
C LEU A 312 10.82 -1.12 -11.06
N VAL A 313 10.00 -0.54 -11.94
CA VAL A 313 8.90 -1.25 -12.62
C VAL A 313 9.43 -2.45 -13.39
N MET A 314 10.53 -2.25 -14.12
CA MET A 314 11.17 -3.33 -14.88
C MET A 314 11.65 -4.46 -13.96
N VAL A 315 12.25 -4.13 -12.82
CA VAL A 315 12.65 -5.10 -11.79
C VAL A 315 11.45 -5.85 -11.21
N LEU A 316 10.42 -5.13 -10.79
CA LEU A 316 9.23 -5.71 -10.15
C LEU A 316 8.50 -6.68 -11.07
N ASN A 317 8.32 -6.31 -12.34
CA ASN A 317 7.71 -7.20 -13.31
C ASN A 317 8.62 -8.39 -13.66
N ALA A 318 9.94 -8.18 -13.79
CA ALA A 318 10.90 -9.25 -14.05
C ALA A 318 11.01 -10.29 -12.93
N LEU A 319 10.80 -9.87 -11.69
CA LEU A 319 10.70 -10.74 -10.52
C LEU A 319 9.27 -11.25 -10.27
N GLU A 320 8.34 -11.01 -11.20
CA GLU A 320 6.95 -11.47 -11.16
C GLU A 320 6.21 -11.07 -9.87
N VAL A 321 6.53 -9.88 -9.35
CA VAL A 321 5.87 -9.35 -8.16
C VAL A 321 4.44 -8.94 -8.52
N ASP A 322 3.45 -9.54 -7.85
CA ASP A 322 2.06 -9.11 -7.98
C ASP A 322 1.86 -7.75 -7.28
N PRO A 323 1.46 -6.68 -8.01
CA PRO A 323 1.22 -5.36 -7.43
C PRO A 323 0.04 -5.34 -6.46
N GLY A 324 -0.83 -6.35 -6.47
CA GLY A 324 -2.03 -6.40 -5.64
C GLY A 324 -3.07 -5.32 -5.98
N ARG A 325 -2.84 -4.51 -7.01
CA ARG A 325 -3.79 -3.51 -7.49
C ARG A 325 -3.90 -3.58 -9.01
N VAL A 326 -5.09 -3.24 -9.48
CA VAL A 326 -5.39 -3.15 -10.92
C VAL A 326 -4.62 -1.97 -11.51
N TRP A 327 -3.94 -2.21 -12.62
CA TRP A 327 -3.36 -1.15 -13.44
C TRP A 327 -4.40 -0.58 -14.39
N LYS A 328 -4.99 -1.48 -15.18
CA LYS A 328 -6.02 -1.21 -16.17
C LYS A 328 -6.96 -2.40 -16.11
N SER A 329 -8.24 -2.21 -15.81
CA SER A 329 -9.16 -3.34 -15.58
C SER A 329 -9.19 -4.29 -16.79
N PRO A 330 -9.06 -5.63 -16.63
CA PRO A 330 -8.85 -6.42 -15.40
C PRO A 330 -7.36 -6.69 -15.06
N TRP A 331 -6.43 -6.12 -15.79
CA TRP A 331 -5.00 -6.40 -15.77
C TRP A 331 -4.28 -5.81 -14.54
N ARG A 332 -3.50 -6.66 -13.88
CA ARG A 332 -2.56 -6.29 -12.80
C ARG A 332 -1.15 -6.40 -13.35
N PHE A 333 -0.44 -5.27 -13.35
CA PHE A 333 0.92 -5.19 -13.84
C PHE A 333 1.56 -3.92 -13.28
N TYR A 334 2.84 -3.95 -12.90
CA TYR A 334 3.47 -2.73 -12.40
C TYR A 334 3.63 -1.69 -13.51
N HIS A 335 3.35 -0.45 -13.15
CA HIS A 335 3.48 0.75 -13.98
C HIS A 335 4.02 1.90 -13.12
N GLU A 336 4.71 2.90 -13.70
CA GLU A 336 5.38 3.93 -12.89
C GLU A 336 4.42 4.72 -12.00
N SER A 337 3.16 4.88 -12.44
CA SER A 337 2.09 5.55 -11.66
C SER A 337 1.71 4.82 -10.37
N MET A 338 2.25 3.62 -10.13
CA MET A 338 2.06 2.85 -8.91
C MET A 338 3.15 3.14 -7.86
N LEU A 339 4.26 3.77 -8.22
CA LEU A 339 5.40 3.90 -7.30
C LEU A 339 5.32 5.19 -6.48
N ASP A 340 4.27 5.32 -5.65
CA ASP A 340 3.88 6.56 -4.96
C ASP A 340 3.98 6.52 -3.42
N CYS A 341 4.52 5.45 -2.82
CA CYS A 341 4.44 5.25 -1.36
C CYS A 341 5.50 5.97 -0.51
N CYS A 342 6.67 6.29 -1.06
CA CYS A 342 7.73 6.98 -0.29
C CYS A 342 7.90 8.45 -0.69
N VAL A 343 7.57 8.79 -1.93
CA VAL A 343 7.71 10.12 -2.50
C VAL A 343 6.53 10.36 -3.44
N PRO A 344 5.83 11.50 -3.35
CA PRO A 344 4.76 11.83 -4.28
C PRO A 344 5.26 11.84 -5.73
N LEU A 345 4.46 11.32 -6.66
CA LEU A 345 4.82 11.26 -8.09
C LEU A 345 5.09 12.65 -8.69
N ASP A 346 4.41 13.68 -8.21
CA ASP A 346 4.60 15.07 -8.68
C ASP A 346 5.98 15.63 -8.31
N ASP A 347 6.55 15.19 -7.19
CA ASP A 347 7.91 15.57 -6.79
C ASP A 347 8.93 14.78 -7.60
N ILE A 348 8.69 13.48 -7.78
CA ILE A 348 9.54 12.62 -8.62
C ILE A 348 9.62 13.15 -10.06
N LYS A 349 8.51 13.67 -10.60
CA LYS A 349 8.49 14.29 -11.93
C LYS A 349 9.44 15.47 -12.04
N LYS A 350 9.66 16.24 -10.96
CA LYS A 350 10.52 17.43 -10.96
C LYS A 350 11.98 17.09 -10.74
N THR A 351 12.28 16.21 -9.78
CA THR A 351 13.66 16.02 -9.26
C THR A 351 14.21 14.60 -9.46
N GLY A 352 13.38 13.65 -9.89
CA GLY A 352 13.74 12.23 -9.91
C GLY A 352 13.73 11.62 -8.50
N ILE A 353 14.54 10.59 -8.30
CA ILE A 353 14.70 9.94 -6.98
C ILE A 353 16.17 9.71 -6.64
N THR A 354 16.47 9.80 -5.35
CA THR A 354 17.78 9.45 -4.77
C THR A 354 17.92 7.92 -4.62
N LEU A 355 19.14 7.43 -4.40
CA LEU A 355 19.40 6.00 -4.19
C LEU A 355 18.63 5.42 -2.98
N SER A 356 18.51 6.19 -1.89
CA SER A 356 17.73 5.77 -0.71
C SER A 356 16.22 5.78 -0.95
N GLN A 357 15.71 6.73 -1.74
CA GLN A 357 14.29 6.72 -2.14
C GLN A 357 13.99 5.54 -3.07
N PHE A 358 14.91 5.18 -3.95
CA PHE A 358 14.79 3.95 -4.76
C PHE A 358 14.67 2.71 -3.86
N ALA A 359 15.53 2.57 -2.84
CA ALA A 359 15.44 1.46 -1.89
C ALA A 359 14.09 1.43 -1.15
N CYS A 360 13.63 2.58 -0.65
CA CYS A 360 12.32 2.69 0.02
C CYS A 360 11.17 2.24 -0.90
N LEU A 361 11.15 2.71 -2.15
CA LEU A 361 10.13 2.33 -3.12
C LEU A 361 10.19 0.82 -3.43
N ALA A 362 11.38 0.24 -3.53
CA ALA A 362 11.55 -1.19 -3.74
C ALA A 362 11.04 -2.03 -2.56
N GLU A 363 11.41 -1.67 -1.33
CA GLU A 363 10.97 -2.36 -0.10
C GLU A 363 9.46 -2.29 0.09
N CYS A 364 8.89 -1.10 -0.12
CA CYS A 364 7.45 -0.86 -0.10
C CYS A 364 6.70 -1.74 -1.11
N ASN A 365 7.36 -2.12 -2.21
CA ASN A 365 6.81 -2.99 -3.25
C ASN A 365 7.34 -4.44 -3.14
N ARG A 366 7.50 -4.94 -1.91
CA ARG A 366 7.79 -6.34 -1.59
C ARG A 366 9.15 -6.85 -2.07
N LEU A 367 10.13 -5.98 -2.25
CA LEU A 367 11.51 -6.41 -2.49
C LEU A 367 12.33 -6.43 -1.19
N CYS A 368 13.30 -7.33 -1.14
CA CYS A 368 14.45 -7.24 -0.25
C CYS A 368 15.55 -6.46 -0.97
N THR A 369 16.12 -5.49 -0.29
CA THR A 369 17.08 -4.53 -0.81
C THR A 369 18.39 -4.66 -0.03
N GLU A 370 19.51 -4.75 -0.74
CA GLU A 370 20.82 -4.50 -0.17
C GLU A 370 21.45 -3.31 -0.90
N LEU A 371 21.44 -2.14 -0.26
CA LEU A 371 21.99 -0.91 -0.81
C LEU A 371 23.48 -0.78 -0.46
N LYS A 372 24.30 -0.46 -1.46
CA LYS A 372 25.72 -0.10 -1.27
C LYS A 372 26.02 1.24 -1.92
N TYR A 373 26.42 2.19 -1.11
CA TYR A 373 26.99 3.47 -1.56
C TYR A 373 28.41 3.26 -2.09
N ALA A 374 28.78 3.96 -3.16
CA ALA A 374 30.07 3.77 -3.80
C ALA A 374 31.24 4.33 -3.00
N GLU A 375 32.34 3.57 -2.97
CA GLU A 375 33.61 3.96 -2.36
C GLU A 375 34.76 3.85 -3.37
N SER A 376 35.77 4.73 -3.23
CA SER A 376 36.93 4.77 -4.13
C SER A 376 37.94 3.64 -3.89
N LYS A 377 37.80 2.89 -2.79
CA LYS A 377 38.68 1.78 -2.42
C LYS A 377 38.62 0.63 -3.42
N SER A 378 39.74 -0.05 -3.65
CA SER A 378 39.83 -1.24 -4.51
C SER A 378 38.94 -2.39 -4.01
N GLU A 379 38.80 -2.50 -2.70
CA GLU A 379 38.00 -3.52 -2.01
C GLU A 379 36.50 -3.40 -2.36
N PHE A 380 36.01 -2.18 -2.59
CA PHE A 380 34.66 -1.94 -3.07
C PHE A 380 34.47 -2.46 -4.50
N LEU A 381 35.44 -2.22 -5.40
CA LEU A 381 35.37 -2.72 -6.77
C LEU A 381 35.39 -4.26 -6.81
N ASN A 382 36.22 -4.89 -5.96
CA ASN A 382 36.25 -6.35 -5.84
C ASN A 382 34.91 -6.89 -5.32
N THR A 383 34.34 -6.28 -4.27
CA THR A 383 33.02 -6.67 -3.75
C THR A 383 31.92 -6.48 -4.79
N PHE A 384 31.96 -5.36 -5.54
CA PHE A 384 31.01 -5.09 -6.60
C PHE A 384 31.10 -6.12 -7.73
N ARG A 385 32.32 -6.52 -8.12
CA ARG A 385 32.57 -7.56 -9.11
C ARG A 385 32.02 -8.91 -8.69
N GLU A 386 32.25 -9.33 -7.45
CA GLU A 386 31.71 -10.60 -6.94
C GLU A 386 30.17 -10.59 -6.89
N ASN A 387 29.57 -9.46 -6.50
CA ASN A 387 28.12 -9.30 -6.56
C ASN A 387 27.58 -9.34 -8.00
N VAL A 388 28.29 -8.74 -8.95
CA VAL A 388 27.96 -8.81 -10.37
C VAL A 388 27.97 -10.26 -10.86
N LYS A 389 29.08 -11.00 -10.64
CA LYS A 389 29.18 -12.41 -11.04
C LYS A 389 28.03 -13.24 -10.47
N ARG A 390 27.78 -13.09 -9.16
CA ARG A 390 26.69 -13.81 -8.48
C ARG A 390 25.31 -13.47 -9.05
N CYS A 391 24.99 -12.19 -9.24
CA CYS A 391 23.66 -11.77 -9.67
C CYS A 391 23.40 -12.08 -11.15
N MET A 392 24.43 -12.04 -12.01
CA MET A 392 24.26 -12.38 -13.43
C MET A 392 24.13 -13.90 -13.67
N ALA A 393 24.57 -14.72 -12.71
CA ALA A 393 24.47 -16.17 -12.74
C ALA A 393 23.11 -16.74 -12.28
N VAL A 394 22.29 -15.94 -11.60
CA VAL A 394 20.95 -16.33 -11.12
C VAL A 394 19.86 -15.57 -11.86
N ASP A 395 18.60 -15.98 -11.68
CA ASP A 395 17.43 -15.34 -12.27
C ASP A 395 16.46 -14.74 -11.23
N ASP A 396 16.72 -14.89 -9.93
CA ASP A 396 15.84 -14.45 -8.84
C ASP A 396 16.29 -13.14 -8.17
N THR A 397 17.42 -12.58 -8.62
CA THR A 397 18.09 -11.44 -8.00
C THR A 397 18.58 -10.48 -9.07
N ILE A 398 18.15 -9.22 -9.00
CA ILE A 398 18.50 -8.18 -9.99
C ILE A 398 19.41 -7.13 -9.35
N LEU A 399 20.46 -6.75 -10.07
CA LEU A 399 21.37 -5.68 -9.69
C LEU A 399 20.97 -4.38 -10.41
N VAL A 400 20.78 -3.30 -9.67
CA VAL A 400 20.47 -1.96 -10.19
C VAL A 400 21.58 -1.00 -9.80
N VAL A 401 21.97 -0.12 -10.73
CA VAL A 401 22.98 0.92 -10.49
C VAL A 401 22.37 2.31 -10.60
N SER A 402 22.82 3.22 -9.74
CA SER A 402 22.68 4.66 -9.88
C SER A 402 24.06 5.23 -10.20
N TYR A 403 24.18 5.94 -11.31
CA TYR A 403 25.49 6.42 -11.80
C TYR A 403 25.38 7.78 -12.49
N ASN A 404 26.49 8.50 -12.60
CA ASN A 404 26.57 9.73 -13.38
C ASN A 404 27.01 9.45 -14.82
N ARG A 405 26.13 9.75 -15.77
CA ARG A 405 26.37 9.58 -17.21
C ARG A 405 27.60 10.32 -17.73
N GLN A 406 27.94 11.47 -17.15
CA GLN A 406 29.09 12.27 -17.60
C GLN A 406 30.40 11.51 -17.49
N VAL A 407 30.55 10.65 -16.48
CA VAL A 407 31.76 9.83 -16.28
C VAL A 407 31.91 8.79 -17.38
N LEU A 408 30.79 8.32 -17.96
CA LEU A 408 30.80 7.44 -19.13
C LEU A 408 30.99 8.22 -20.45
N GLY A 409 31.08 9.56 -20.42
CA GLY A 409 31.09 10.43 -21.60
C GLY A 409 29.70 10.64 -22.22
N GLN A 410 28.63 10.21 -21.55
CA GLN A 410 27.26 10.35 -22.03
C GLN A 410 26.65 11.68 -21.58
N THR A 411 25.61 12.13 -22.26
CA THR A 411 24.93 13.37 -21.88
C THR A 411 23.89 13.14 -20.79
N GLY A 412 23.68 14.14 -19.92
CA GLY A 412 22.85 14.03 -18.72
C GLY A 412 23.69 13.77 -17.46
N THR A 413 23.05 13.77 -16.30
CA THR A 413 23.71 13.61 -15.00
C THR A 413 23.39 12.23 -14.39
N GLY A 414 22.68 12.19 -13.26
CA GLY A 414 22.30 10.95 -12.58
C GLY A 414 21.34 10.09 -13.41
N HIS A 415 21.53 8.77 -13.38
CA HIS A 415 20.68 7.81 -14.05
C HIS A 415 20.59 6.49 -13.29
N PHE A 416 19.47 5.79 -13.47
CA PHE A 416 19.24 4.44 -12.94
C PHE A 416 19.00 3.46 -14.08
N SER A 417 19.55 2.26 -13.99
CA SER A 417 19.23 1.13 -14.88
C SER A 417 19.66 -0.19 -14.24
N PRO A 418 19.02 -1.32 -14.57
CA PRO A 418 19.50 -2.63 -14.15
C PRO A 418 20.63 -3.13 -15.06
N LEU A 419 21.38 -4.09 -14.52
CA LEU A 419 22.46 -4.78 -15.22
C LEU A 419 21.96 -6.10 -15.78
N GLY A 420 22.30 -6.41 -17.03
CA GLY A 420 21.74 -7.55 -17.77
C GLY A 420 22.68 -8.72 -17.97
N ALA A 421 23.98 -8.48 -18.13
CA ALA A 421 24.97 -9.52 -18.39
C ALA A 421 26.37 -9.04 -18.02
N TYR A 422 27.27 -9.96 -17.68
CA TYR A 422 28.67 -9.69 -17.36
C TYR A 422 29.62 -10.51 -18.23
N HIS A 423 30.62 -9.85 -18.81
CA HIS A 423 31.65 -10.47 -19.61
C HIS A 423 32.97 -10.43 -18.83
N GLU A 424 33.41 -11.59 -18.38
CA GLU A 424 34.49 -11.73 -17.40
C GLU A 424 35.87 -11.40 -17.98
N GLU A 425 36.15 -11.82 -19.21
CA GLU A 425 37.46 -11.66 -19.87
C GLU A 425 37.83 -10.20 -20.12
N SER A 426 36.84 -9.40 -20.54
CA SER A 426 37.05 -7.97 -20.82
C SER A 426 36.62 -7.08 -19.66
N ASP A 427 36.15 -7.68 -18.57
CA ASP A 427 35.61 -7.01 -17.41
C ASP A 427 34.52 -5.95 -17.72
N GLN A 428 33.53 -6.33 -18.53
CA GLN A 428 32.47 -5.44 -18.96
C GLN A 428 31.09 -5.89 -18.48
N ILE A 429 30.24 -4.93 -18.18
CA ILE A 429 28.85 -5.15 -17.75
C ILE A 429 27.89 -4.49 -18.74
N LEU A 430 26.81 -5.18 -19.07
CA LEU A 430 25.72 -4.69 -19.90
C LEU A 430 24.72 -3.88 -19.07
N ILE A 431 24.58 -2.59 -19.38
CA ILE A 431 23.53 -1.72 -18.83
C ILE A 431 22.29 -1.80 -19.70
N MET A 432 21.15 -2.15 -19.12
CA MET A 432 19.83 -2.17 -19.77
C MET A 432 19.16 -0.79 -19.68
N ASP A 433 19.71 0.17 -20.43
CA ASP A 433 19.36 1.60 -20.34
C ASP A 433 17.88 1.89 -20.61
N VAL A 434 17.14 2.34 -19.59
CA VAL A 434 15.70 2.64 -19.68
C VAL A 434 15.40 3.94 -20.44
N ALA A 435 16.39 4.81 -20.67
CA ALA A 435 16.27 5.98 -21.55
C ALA A 435 16.46 5.56 -23.02
N ARG A 436 15.65 4.60 -23.49
CA ARG A 436 15.79 3.93 -24.79
C ARG A 436 15.68 4.86 -26.01
N PHE A 437 15.00 6.00 -25.85
CA PHE A 437 14.97 7.06 -26.86
C PHE A 437 16.33 7.73 -27.06
N LYS A 438 17.21 7.66 -26.05
CA LYS A 438 18.50 8.35 -26.00
C LYS A 438 19.68 7.44 -26.29
N TYR A 439 19.82 6.35 -25.53
CA TYR A 439 20.92 5.39 -25.70
C TYR A 439 20.37 3.96 -25.77
N PRO A 440 20.97 3.08 -26.58
CA PRO A 440 20.64 1.65 -26.53
C PRO A 440 21.27 1.01 -25.28
N PRO A 441 20.92 -0.25 -24.95
CA PRO A 441 21.75 -1.05 -24.06
C PRO A 441 23.19 -1.06 -24.53
N HIS A 442 24.12 -1.01 -23.59
CA HIS A 442 25.53 -0.87 -23.90
C HIS A 442 26.40 -1.50 -22.81
N TRP A 443 27.55 -2.00 -23.24
CA TRP A 443 28.58 -2.52 -22.37
C TRP A 443 29.50 -1.41 -21.90
N VAL A 444 29.91 -1.48 -20.63
CA VAL A 444 30.89 -0.58 -20.03
C VAL A 444 31.87 -1.36 -19.16
N PRO A 445 33.16 -0.94 -19.08
CA PRO A 445 34.09 -1.49 -18.11
C PRO A 445 33.60 -1.30 -16.68
N LEU A 446 33.76 -2.31 -15.83
CA LEU A 446 33.25 -2.26 -14.46
C LEU A 446 33.92 -1.17 -13.62
N THR A 447 35.19 -0.88 -13.89
CA THR A 447 35.96 0.23 -13.30
C THR A 447 35.34 1.60 -13.59
N ILE A 448 34.99 1.86 -14.85
CA ILE A 448 34.35 3.13 -15.27
C ILE A 448 32.97 3.26 -14.64
N LEU A 449 32.20 2.16 -14.57
CA LEU A 449 30.90 2.18 -13.90
C LEU A 449 31.05 2.46 -12.40
N ARG A 450 32.04 1.87 -11.72
CA ARG A 450 32.36 2.17 -10.33
C ARG A 450 32.67 3.65 -10.14
N ASP A 451 33.52 4.22 -10.99
CA ASP A 451 33.88 5.64 -10.92
C ASP A 451 32.65 6.55 -11.13
N ALA A 452 31.73 6.15 -12.02
CA ALA A 452 30.48 6.87 -12.25
C ALA A 452 29.55 6.88 -11.03
N MET A 453 29.62 5.85 -10.18
CA MET A 453 28.86 5.77 -8.93
C MET A 453 29.45 6.65 -7.81
N LEU A 454 30.74 7.04 -7.86
CA LEU A 454 31.39 7.86 -6.82
C LEU A 454 30.85 9.29 -6.75
N SER A 455 30.24 9.76 -7.83
CA SER A 455 29.65 11.10 -7.89
C SER A 455 28.61 11.32 -6.80
N ILE A 456 28.70 12.46 -6.10
CA ILE A 456 27.72 12.85 -5.07
C ILE A 456 26.41 13.27 -5.74
N ASP A 457 25.29 12.78 -5.20
CA ASP A 457 23.96 13.25 -5.54
C ASP A 457 23.64 14.49 -4.70
N ALA A 458 23.41 15.63 -5.38
CA ALA A 458 23.18 16.92 -4.74
C ALA A 458 21.94 16.93 -3.83
N THR A 459 20.94 16.10 -4.10
CA THR A 459 19.71 16.05 -3.30
C THR A 459 19.93 15.30 -1.98
N SER A 460 20.73 14.23 -1.97
CA SER A 460 20.94 13.41 -0.77
C SER A 460 22.24 13.72 -0.01
N GLY A 461 23.18 14.42 -0.65
CA GLY A 461 24.53 14.63 -0.11
C GLY A 461 25.37 13.34 0.00
N LYS A 462 24.90 12.23 -0.59
CA LYS A 462 25.57 10.93 -0.56
C LYS A 462 26.09 10.56 -1.95
N PRO A 463 27.12 9.71 -2.06
CA PRO A 463 27.49 9.14 -3.35
C PRO A 463 26.33 8.33 -3.93
N ARG A 464 26.41 8.02 -5.23
CA ARG A 464 25.53 7.03 -5.84
C ARG A 464 26.03 5.62 -5.48
N GLY A 465 25.61 4.59 -6.22
CA GLY A 465 25.91 3.22 -5.82
C GLY A 465 25.03 2.20 -6.53
N TYR A 466 24.91 1.02 -5.92
CA TYR A 466 24.12 -0.07 -6.47
C TYR A 466 23.20 -0.70 -5.42
N LEU A 467 22.17 -1.40 -5.89
CA LEU A 467 21.29 -2.21 -5.07
C LEU A 467 21.20 -3.62 -5.62
N THR A 468 21.21 -4.59 -4.71
CA THR A 468 20.76 -5.96 -4.98
C THR A 468 19.29 -6.06 -4.60
N LEU A 469 18.46 -6.55 -5.51
CA LEU A 469 17.00 -6.62 -5.37
C LEU A 469 16.53 -8.05 -5.55
N LYS A 470 15.79 -8.58 -4.58
CA LYS A 470 15.19 -9.91 -4.64
C LYS A 470 13.73 -9.86 -4.20
N PHE A 471 12.87 -10.66 -4.80
CA PHE A 471 11.48 -10.73 -4.38
C PHE A 471 11.37 -11.31 -2.96
N ARG A 472 10.65 -10.61 -2.08
CA ARG A 472 10.31 -11.09 -0.75
C ARG A 472 9.11 -12.04 -0.84
N SER A 473 9.40 -13.28 -1.23
CA SER A 473 8.40 -14.36 -1.36
C SER A 473 7.71 -14.66 -0.01
N HIS A 474 8.44 -14.55 1.09
CA HIS A 474 7.91 -14.67 2.44
C HIS A 474 7.58 -13.29 3.00
N ILE A 475 6.32 -12.89 2.89
CA ILE A 475 5.79 -11.82 3.74
C ILE A 475 5.63 -12.44 5.13
N GLN A 476 6.70 -12.46 5.93
CA GLN A 476 6.44 -12.25 7.35
C GLN A 476 5.91 -10.82 7.42
N PRO A 477 4.63 -10.60 7.78
CA PRO A 477 4.15 -9.25 8.02
C PRO A 477 5.15 -8.59 8.95
N LEU A 478 5.53 -7.34 8.66
CA LEU A 478 6.38 -6.52 9.51
C LEU A 478 5.65 -6.29 10.85
N VAL A 479 5.68 -7.31 11.68
CA VAL A 479 5.45 -7.33 13.11
C VAL A 479 6.65 -8.09 13.63
N LEU A 480 7.78 -7.38 13.69
CA LEU A 480 8.95 -7.88 14.37
C LEU A 480 9.49 -6.76 15.24
N LEU A 481 8.69 -6.42 16.26
CA LEU A 481 9.30 -6.14 17.55
C LEU A 481 9.99 -7.44 17.95
N ARG A 482 11.31 -7.40 17.94
CA ARG A 482 12.21 -8.47 18.36
C ARG A 482 11.92 -8.80 19.83
N LEU A 483 10.97 -9.69 20.07
CA LEU A 483 10.78 -10.33 21.36
C LEU A 483 11.67 -11.56 21.36
N GLN A 484 12.76 -11.48 22.13
CA GLN A 484 13.56 -12.65 22.44
C GLN A 484 12.72 -13.56 23.35
N GLY A 485 12.06 -14.55 22.73
CA GLY A 485 11.25 -15.54 23.43
C GLY A 485 10.79 -16.65 22.48
N ASP A 486 11.54 -17.75 22.50
CA ASP A 486 11.18 -19.12 22.09
C ASP A 486 10.49 -19.37 20.73
N ILE A 487 11.25 -20.02 19.83
CA ILE A 487 10.92 -20.32 18.42
C ILE A 487 9.91 -21.49 18.28
N SER A 488 9.48 -22.11 19.37
CA SER A 488 8.65 -23.32 19.35
C SER A 488 7.16 -23.08 19.04
N ALA A 489 6.58 -21.93 19.36
CA ALA A 489 5.17 -21.62 19.12
C ALA A 489 4.83 -21.25 17.65
N TYR A 490 5.85 -20.91 16.85
CA TYR A 490 5.69 -20.38 15.49
C TYR A 490 5.16 -21.39 14.46
N LYS A 491 5.41 -22.70 14.63
CA LYS A 491 4.99 -23.72 13.66
C LYS A 491 3.47 -23.90 13.56
N THR A 492 2.72 -23.48 14.57
CA THR A 492 1.27 -23.72 14.64
C THR A 492 0.44 -22.61 13.97
N LEU A 493 1.00 -21.40 13.81
CA LEU A 493 0.29 -20.24 13.26
C LEU A 493 0.41 -20.10 11.73
N VAL A 494 1.34 -20.81 11.08
CA VAL A 494 1.64 -20.68 9.65
C VAL A 494 0.86 -21.67 8.76
N ASN A 495 0.14 -22.63 9.35
CA ASN A 495 -0.65 -23.64 8.62
C ASN A 495 -2.15 -23.28 8.52
N ILE A 496 -2.49 -22.03 8.20
CA ILE A 496 -3.86 -21.63 7.80
C ILE A 496 -3.87 -21.21 6.34
#